data_AF-A0A8D8KIZ8-F1
#
_entry.id   AF-A0A8D8KIZ8-F1
#
_cell.length_a   1.000
_cell.length_b   1.000
_cell.length_c   1.000
_cell.angle_alpha   90.00
_cell.angle_beta   90.00
_cell.angle_gamma   90.00
#
_symmetry.space_group_name_H-M   'P 1'
#
loop_
_entity.id
_entity.type
_entity.pdbx_description
1 polymer ?
#
loop_
_entity_poly.entity_id
_entity_poly.type
_entity_poly.pdbx_seq_one_letter_code
_entity_poly.pdbx_strand_id
1 'polypeptide(L)'
;AVALAVLAVAGWVPAVGAFNVDTVNYVLYEERANSMFGFSVTLHQEQQRSWVIVGAPTADTSDLQEGVVNGGAVFRCDISEDNRCSRVPFDAKGNTFNDKNEQVDTKSNQWFGATVASAGVDGPLVACAPRYVFHQLQPRKVERVEPVGTCF
;
A
#
# COMPACT_ATOMS: atom_id res chain seq x y z
N ALA A 1 40.25 49.00 -11.57
CA ALA A 1 39.09 48.28 -11.01
C ALA A 1 38.56 47.34 -12.09
N VAL A 2 38.60 46.03 -11.85
CA VAL A 2 38.16 45.01 -12.83
C VAL A 2 36.67 44.79 -12.61
N ALA A 3 35.84 45.19 -13.58
CA ALA A 3 34.41 44.94 -13.53
C ALA A 3 34.14 43.49 -13.94
N LEU A 4 33.76 42.65 -12.98
CA LEU A 4 33.21 41.32 -13.24
C LEU A 4 31.78 41.49 -13.78
N ALA A 5 31.60 41.26 -15.07
CA ALA A 5 30.28 41.12 -15.67
C ALA A 5 29.72 39.75 -15.27
N VAL A 6 28.78 39.74 -14.32
CA VAL A 6 28.00 38.53 -13.99
C VAL A 6 26.95 38.36 -15.09
N LEU A 7 27.19 37.42 -16.01
CA LEU A 7 26.20 36.97 -16.98
C LEU A 7 25.10 36.19 -16.22
N ALA A 8 24.02 36.87 -15.88
CA ALA A 8 22.81 36.23 -15.39
C ALA A 8 22.15 35.50 -16.56
N VAL A 9 22.45 34.22 -16.73
CA VAL A 9 21.73 33.33 -17.65
C VAL A 9 20.36 33.07 -17.05
N ALA A 10 19.39 33.93 -17.36
CA ALA A 10 17.98 33.66 -17.12
C ALA A 10 17.53 32.58 -18.12
N GLY A 11 17.85 31.33 -17.81
CA GLY A 11 17.39 30.19 -18.59
C GLY A 11 15.87 30.14 -18.54
N TRP A 12 15.21 30.36 -19.68
CA TRP A 12 13.80 30.00 -19.86
C TRP A 12 13.69 28.48 -19.67
N VAL A 13 13.17 28.05 -18.52
CA VAL A 13 12.75 26.66 -18.35
C VAL A 13 11.44 26.55 -19.13
N PRO A 14 11.37 25.79 -20.23
CA PRO A 14 10.11 25.62 -20.94
C PRO A 14 9.15 24.89 -20.00
N ALA A 15 7.99 25.50 -19.74
CA ALA A 15 6.90 24.83 -19.05
C ALA A 15 6.38 23.73 -19.98
N VAL A 16 6.76 22.48 -19.70
CA VAL A 16 6.20 21.32 -20.38
C VAL A 16 4.82 21.05 -19.77
N GLY A 17 3.77 21.26 -20.55
CA GLY A 17 2.41 20.86 -20.17
C GLY A 17 2.19 19.37 -20.44
N ALA A 18 1.41 18.70 -19.59
CA ALA A 18 0.85 17.40 -19.94
C ALA A 18 -0.04 17.57 -21.17
N PHE A 19 0.21 16.82 -22.24
CA PHE A 19 -0.41 17.08 -23.54
C PHE A 19 -1.51 16.08 -23.92
N ASN A 20 -1.60 14.93 -23.24
CA ASN A 20 -2.50 13.84 -23.62
C ASN A 20 -3.16 13.10 -22.43
N VAL A 21 -3.20 13.71 -21.25
CA VAL A 21 -3.98 13.18 -20.11
C VAL A 21 -5.38 13.76 -20.19
N ASP A 22 -6.40 12.90 -20.32
CA ASP A 22 -7.79 13.33 -20.22
C ASP A 22 -8.09 13.66 -18.74
N THR A 23 -8.50 14.90 -18.50
CA THR A 23 -8.86 15.40 -17.16
C THR A 23 -10.36 15.60 -16.99
N VAL A 24 -11.14 15.29 -18.03
CA VAL A 24 -12.61 15.42 -18.06
C VAL A 24 -13.26 14.05 -17.93
N ASN A 25 -12.79 13.07 -18.70
CA ASN A 25 -13.31 11.70 -18.68
C ASN A 25 -12.31 10.79 -17.98
N TYR A 26 -12.36 10.76 -16.65
CA TYR A 26 -11.53 9.92 -15.80
C TYR A 26 -12.39 8.91 -15.05
N VAL A 27 -11.77 7.80 -14.62
CA VAL A 27 -12.39 6.87 -13.68
C VAL A 27 -11.95 7.23 -12.27
N LEU A 28 -12.92 7.43 -11.38
CA LEU A 28 -12.70 7.82 -9.99
C LEU A 28 -12.84 6.62 -9.07
N TYR A 29 -11.89 6.43 -8.17
CA TYR A 29 -11.98 5.47 -7.07
C TYR A 29 -11.84 6.20 -5.74
N GLU A 30 -12.87 6.09 -4.91
CA GLU A 30 -12.89 6.57 -3.54
C GLU A 30 -13.15 5.41 -2.59
N GLU A 31 -12.55 5.49 -1.41
CA GLU A 31 -12.74 4.52 -0.32
C GLU A 31 -12.94 5.31 0.98
N ARG A 32 -13.29 4.62 2.07
CA ARG A 32 -13.52 5.29 3.37
C ARG A 32 -12.37 6.23 3.75
N ALA A 33 -12.74 7.38 4.31
CA ALA A 33 -11.80 8.34 4.87
C ALA A 33 -10.87 7.67 5.89
N ASN A 34 -9.63 8.17 5.97
CA ASN A 34 -8.58 7.70 6.87
C ASN A 34 -8.02 6.28 6.59
N SER A 35 -8.32 5.68 5.44
CA SER A 35 -7.72 4.40 5.00
C SER A 35 -6.36 4.56 4.29
N MET A 36 -6.01 5.80 3.92
CA MET A 36 -4.90 6.12 3.03
C MET A 36 -5.00 5.37 1.69
N PHE A 37 -6.22 5.11 1.21
CA PHE A 37 -6.43 4.53 -0.11
C PHE A 37 -5.75 5.36 -1.20
N GLY A 38 -4.97 4.68 -2.05
CA GLY A 38 -4.12 5.34 -3.05
C GLY A 38 -2.68 5.56 -2.60
N PHE A 39 -2.30 5.13 -1.40
CA PHE A 39 -0.92 5.26 -0.91
C PHE A 39 0.10 4.53 -1.79
N SER A 40 -0.28 3.37 -2.34
CA SER A 40 0.48 2.66 -3.35
C SER A 40 -0.45 2.19 -4.47
N VAL A 41 0.04 2.20 -5.71
CA VAL A 41 -0.74 1.82 -6.89
C VAL A 41 0.10 1.03 -7.88
N THR A 42 -0.50 0.02 -8.52
CA THR A 42 0.13 -0.71 -9.64
C THR A 42 -0.92 -1.19 -10.63
N LEU A 43 -0.50 -1.49 -11.86
CA LEU A 43 -1.36 -2.09 -12.87
C LEU A 43 -1.19 -3.61 -12.84
N HIS A 44 -2.31 -4.31 -12.99
CA HIS A 44 -2.33 -5.76 -13.05
C HIS A 44 -3.29 -6.23 -14.15
N GLN A 45 -2.97 -7.34 -14.80
CA GLN A 45 -3.86 -7.94 -15.78
C GLN A 45 -4.00 -9.42 -15.45
N GLU A 46 -5.23 -9.88 -15.33
CA GLU A 46 -5.56 -11.28 -15.04
C GLU A 46 -6.72 -11.71 -15.96
N GLN A 47 -6.56 -12.83 -16.67
CA GLN A 47 -7.59 -13.40 -17.55
C GLN A 47 -8.17 -12.36 -18.55
N GLN A 48 -7.28 -11.60 -19.20
CA GLN A 48 -7.63 -10.51 -20.12
C GLN A 48 -8.39 -9.33 -19.50
N ARG A 49 -8.52 -9.27 -18.17
CA ARG A 49 -9.09 -8.12 -17.46
C ARG A 49 -7.97 -7.30 -16.83
N SER A 50 -8.01 -6.00 -17.08
CA SER A 50 -7.08 -5.05 -16.50
C SER A 50 -7.66 -4.46 -15.22
N TRP A 51 -6.80 -4.32 -14.21
CA TRP A 51 -7.14 -3.84 -12.90
C TRP A 51 -6.15 -2.77 -12.45
N VAL A 52 -6.65 -1.78 -11.72
CA VAL A 52 -5.79 -0.96 -10.86
C VAL A 52 -5.75 -1.64 -9.49
N ILE A 53 -4.56 -1.94 -9.02
CA ILE A 53 -4.36 -2.43 -7.65
C ILE A 53 -4.00 -1.24 -6.78
N VAL A 54 -4.73 -1.07 -5.68
CA VAL A 54 -4.59 0.08 -4.79
C VAL A 54 -4.35 -0.40 -3.36
N GLY A 55 -3.25 0.07 -2.77
CA GLY A 55 -2.94 -0.13 -1.36
C GLY A 55 -3.55 0.95 -0.47
N ALA A 56 -4.05 0.55 0.70
CA ALA A 56 -4.65 1.39 1.71
C ALA A 56 -4.14 0.97 3.11
N PRO A 57 -2.94 1.45 3.52
CA PRO A 57 -2.22 0.93 4.68
C PRO A 57 -2.91 1.13 6.03
N THR A 58 -3.89 2.04 6.13
CA THR A 58 -4.65 2.26 7.37
C THR A 58 -6.11 1.86 7.23
N ALA A 59 -6.48 1.12 6.18
CA ALA A 59 -7.81 0.57 6.05
C ALA A 59 -8.14 -0.31 7.26
N ASP A 60 -9.35 -0.13 7.80
CA ASP A 60 -9.82 -0.95 8.89
C ASP A 60 -10.15 -2.36 8.39
N THR A 61 -9.64 -3.35 9.12
CA THR A 61 -9.80 -4.77 8.88
C THR A 61 -10.42 -5.48 10.09
N SER A 62 -10.94 -4.74 11.07
CA SER A 62 -11.59 -5.29 12.26
C SER A 62 -12.80 -6.19 11.95
N ASP A 63 -13.40 -6.02 10.76
CA ASP A 63 -14.47 -6.85 10.21
C ASP A 63 -13.99 -8.23 9.72
N LEU A 64 -12.70 -8.36 9.43
CA LEU A 64 -12.09 -9.54 8.82
C LEU A 64 -11.08 -10.22 9.76
N GLN A 65 -10.27 -9.44 10.46
CA GLN A 65 -9.16 -9.88 11.30
C GLN A 65 -9.50 -9.59 12.76
N GLU A 66 -9.91 -10.61 13.50
CA GLU A 66 -10.25 -10.48 14.91
C GLU A 66 -9.09 -9.91 15.74
N GLY A 67 -9.37 -8.87 16.54
CA GLY A 67 -8.37 -8.21 17.39
C GLY A 67 -7.33 -7.38 16.64
N VAL A 68 -7.52 -7.12 15.34
CA VAL A 68 -6.65 -6.26 14.52
C VAL A 68 -7.38 -4.98 14.14
N VAL A 69 -6.74 -3.84 14.39
CA VAL A 69 -7.25 -2.51 14.00
C VAL A 69 -6.31 -1.87 12.98
N ASN A 70 -6.88 -1.24 11.96
CA ASN A 70 -6.13 -0.57 10.89
C ASN A 70 -5.00 -1.46 10.34
N GLY A 71 -5.29 -2.74 10.10
CA GLY A 71 -4.31 -3.69 9.57
C GLY A 71 -3.81 -3.28 8.18
N GLY A 72 -4.63 -2.54 7.44
CA GLY A 72 -4.39 -2.17 6.05
C GLY A 72 -4.97 -3.19 5.08
N ALA A 73 -5.22 -2.76 3.85
CA ALA A 73 -5.83 -3.59 2.82
C ALA A 73 -5.30 -3.26 1.42
N VAL A 74 -5.50 -4.20 0.50
CA VAL A 74 -5.27 -4.02 -0.93
C VAL A 74 -6.59 -4.22 -1.65
N PHE A 75 -6.87 -3.37 -2.64
CA PHE A 75 -8.07 -3.40 -3.45
C PHE A 75 -7.71 -3.61 -4.92
N ARG A 76 -8.56 -4.33 -5.64
CA ARG A 76 -8.56 -4.38 -7.10
C ARG A 76 -9.75 -3.57 -7.61
N CYS A 77 -9.49 -2.64 -8.53
CA CYS A 77 -10.48 -1.74 -9.09
C CYS A 77 -10.59 -1.93 -10.60
N ASP A 78 -11.83 -1.98 -11.11
CA ASP A 78 -12.12 -2.12 -12.53
C ASP A 78 -11.77 -0.83 -13.27
N ILE A 79 -11.01 -0.93 -14.37
CA ILE A 79 -10.54 0.23 -15.13
C ILE A 79 -11.63 0.97 -15.92
N SER A 80 -12.85 0.44 -15.99
CA SER A 80 -13.92 0.93 -16.87
C SER A 80 -15.07 1.61 -16.12
N GLU A 81 -15.13 1.49 -14.79
CA GLU A 81 -16.27 1.93 -13.98
C GLU A 81 -15.81 2.59 -12.68
N ASP A 82 -16.40 3.76 -12.38
CA ASP A 82 -16.15 4.48 -11.13
C ASP A 82 -16.48 3.63 -9.91
N ASN A 83 -15.64 3.73 -8.89
CA ASN A 83 -15.83 3.13 -7.56
C ASN A 83 -16.06 1.60 -7.58
N ARG A 84 -15.71 0.92 -8.67
CA ARG A 84 -15.82 -0.53 -8.78
C ARG A 84 -14.57 -1.22 -8.24
N CYS A 85 -14.39 -1.12 -6.92
CA CYS A 85 -13.27 -1.71 -6.19
C CYS A 85 -13.72 -2.87 -5.30
N SER A 86 -12.86 -3.89 -5.16
CA SER A 86 -13.07 -4.99 -4.21
C SER A 86 -11.77 -5.32 -3.48
N ARG A 87 -11.86 -5.62 -2.19
CA ARG A 87 -10.72 -6.02 -1.38
C ARG A 87 -10.15 -7.35 -1.89
N VAL A 88 -8.82 -7.44 -1.98
CA VAL A 88 -8.11 -8.68 -2.29
C VAL A 88 -7.83 -9.43 -0.98
N PRO A 89 -8.30 -10.67 -0.81
CA PRO A 89 -8.23 -11.38 0.47
C PRO A 89 -6.86 -12.06 0.67
N PHE A 90 -5.82 -11.28 1.02
CA PHE A 90 -4.48 -11.81 1.29
C PHE A 90 -4.37 -12.54 2.64
N ASP A 91 -4.83 -11.90 3.72
CA ASP A 91 -4.83 -12.49 5.07
C ASP A 91 -6.12 -12.11 5.81
N ALA A 92 -6.84 -13.12 6.28
CA ALA A 92 -8.05 -12.97 7.09
C ALA A 92 -7.84 -13.34 8.56
N LYS A 93 -6.62 -13.71 8.95
CA LYS A 93 -6.32 -14.11 10.33
C LYS A 93 -5.91 -12.88 11.14
N GLY A 94 -6.36 -12.85 12.39
CA GLY A 94 -5.90 -11.89 13.40
C GLY A 94 -4.44 -12.11 13.80
N ASN A 95 -4.06 -11.62 14.98
CA ASN A 95 -2.74 -11.89 15.53
C ASN A 95 -2.54 -13.40 15.74
N THR A 96 -1.31 -13.87 15.57
CA THR A 96 -0.92 -15.26 15.75
C THR A 96 -0.55 -15.51 17.22
N PHE A 97 -0.89 -16.68 17.74
CA PHE A 97 -0.55 -17.13 19.09
C PHE A 97 0.18 -18.48 19.03
N ASN A 98 1.13 -18.71 19.93
CA ASN A 98 1.81 -20.00 20.06
C ASN A 98 0.99 -21.02 20.87
N ASP A 99 1.51 -22.24 21.03
CA ASP A 99 0.86 -23.33 21.79
C ASP A 99 0.64 -23.01 23.28
N LYS A 100 1.31 -21.98 23.81
CA LYS A 100 1.16 -21.48 25.19
C LYS A 100 0.21 -20.28 25.28
N ASN A 101 -0.47 -19.95 24.18
CA ASN A 101 -1.36 -18.80 24.06
C ASN A 101 -0.64 -17.45 24.27
N GLU A 102 0.64 -17.37 23.92
CA GLU A 102 1.42 -16.13 23.88
C GLU A 102 1.36 -15.55 22.46
N GLN A 103 1.08 -14.26 22.34
CA GLN A 103 1.01 -13.56 21.06
C GLN A 103 2.41 -13.52 20.42
N VAL A 104 2.53 -13.95 19.17
CA VAL A 104 3.83 -14.01 18.45
C VAL A 104 4.00 -12.88 17.43
N ASP A 105 2.90 -12.23 17.03
CA ASP A 105 2.94 -11.10 16.11
C ASP A 105 1.93 -10.00 16.49
N THR A 106 2.13 -8.79 15.98
CA THR A 106 1.14 -7.71 16.04
C THR A 106 0.86 -7.22 14.64
N LYS A 107 -0.37 -7.44 14.17
CA LYS A 107 -0.86 -7.00 12.86
C LYS A 107 -1.60 -5.66 12.89
N SER A 108 -1.97 -5.16 14.08
CA SER A 108 -2.58 -3.84 14.20
C SER A 108 -1.62 -2.73 13.76
N ASN A 109 -2.09 -1.82 12.91
CA ASN A 109 -1.28 -0.74 12.32
C ASN A 109 -0.02 -1.22 11.57
N GLN A 110 -0.02 -2.45 11.05
CA GLN A 110 1.12 -3.04 10.33
C GLN A 110 1.38 -2.40 8.96
N TRP A 111 0.45 -1.56 8.48
CA TRP A 111 0.53 -0.86 7.19
C TRP A 111 0.48 -1.81 5.99
N PHE A 112 -0.38 -2.83 6.04
CA PHE A 112 -0.53 -3.73 4.91
C PHE A 112 -1.09 -3.00 3.67
N GLY A 113 -0.41 -3.12 2.53
CA GLY A 113 -0.71 -2.33 1.33
C GLY A 113 0.07 -1.02 1.25
N ALA A 114 1.07 -0.79 2.12
CA ALA A 114 2.00 0.32 1.96
C ALA A 114 2.84 0.20 0.69
N THR A 115 3.11 -1.03 0.24
CA THR A 115 3.68 -1.30 -1.08
C THR A 115 2.92 -2.44 -1.74
N VAL A 116 2.59 -2.25 -3.02
CA VAL A 116 2.01 -3.28 -3.88
C VAL A 116 2.85 -3.39 -5.15
N ALA A 117 3.08 -4.62 -5.60
CA ALA A 117 3.85 -4.90 -6.80
C ALA A 117 3.19 -6.03 -7.60
N SER A 118 3.10 -5.84 -8.90
CA SER A 118 2.51 -6.79 -9.84
C SER A 118 3.61 -7.28 -10.78
N ALA A 119 3.68 -8.59 -11.01
CA ALA A 119 4.56 -9.16 -12.03
C ALA A 119 4.04 -8.97 -13.47
N GLY A 120 2.89 -8.28 -13.64
CA GLY A 120 2.27 -8.02 -14.94
C GLY A 120 1.18 -9.02 -15.28
N VAL A 121 1.11 -9.40 -16.56
CA VAL A 121 0.03 -10.21 -17.14
C VAL A 121 0.04 -11.63 -16.57
N ASP A 122 -1.09 -12.02 -15.96
CA ASP A 122 -1.32 -13.32 -15.32
C ASP A 122 -0.23 -13.71 -14.30
N GLY A 123 0.52 -12.71 -13.80
CA GLY A 123 1.62 -12.89 -12.87
C GLY A 123 1.17 -12.79 -11.40
N PRO A 124 2.04 -13.12 -10.44
CA PRO A 124 1.73 -12.91 -9.03
C PRO A 124 1.59 -11.42 -8.69
N LEU A 125 0.73 -11.15 -7.72
CA LEU A 125 0.59 -9.88 -7.03
C LEU A 125 1.17 -10.02 -5.62
N VAL A 126 2.02 -9.09 -5.22
CA VAL A 126 2.65 -9.06 -3.90
C VAL A 126 2.27 -7.77 -3.18
N ALA A 127 1.98 -7.87 -1.89
CA ALA A 127 1.70 -6.72 -1.04
C ALA A 127 2.42 -6.83 0.31
N CYS A 128 2.91 -5.72 0.84
CA CYS A 128 3.70 -5.73 2.08
C CYS A 128 3.13 -4.83 3.18
N ALA A 129 3.46 -5.22 4.41
CA ALA A 129 3.18 -4.56 5.66
C ALA A 129 4.51 -4.21 6.35
N PRO A 130 5.11 -3.03 6.09
CA PRO A 130 6.46 -2.70 6.56
C PRO A 130 6.53 -2.48 8.08
N ARG A 131 5.39 -2.26 8.74
CA ARG A 131 5.31 -2.06 10.20
C ARG A 131 4.83 -3.30 10.94
N TYR A 132 4.74 -4.45 10.26
CA TYR A 132 4.46 -5.72 10.91
C TYR A 132 5.53 -6.02 11.96
N VAL A 133 5.07 -6.41 13.15
CA VAL A 133 5.90 -6.67 14.31
C VAL A 133 5.86 -8.15 14.64
N PHE A 134 7.03 -8.74 14.82
CA PHE A 134 7.19 -10.08 15.34
C PHE A 134 7.81 -10.04 16.74
N HIS A 135 7.28 -10.85 17.65
CA HIS A 135 7.71 -10.91 19.04
C HIS A 135 8.65 -12.10 19.22
N GLN A 136 9.94 -11.85 19.46
CA GLN A 136 10.88 -12.93 19.78
C GLN A 136 10.68 -13.39 21.23
N LEU A 137 10.20 -14.62 21.39
CA LEU A 137 10.07 -15.28 22.70
C LEU A 137 11.43 -15.87 23.12
N GLN A 138 12.26 -15.08 23.79
CA GLN A 138 13.49 -15.59 24.40
C GLN A 138 13.20 -16.38 25.68
N PRO A 139 14.05 -17.35 26.08
CA PRO A 139 13.88 -18.13 27.31
C PRO A 139 13.90 -17.28 28.60
N ARG A 140 14.30 -16.01 28.52
CA ARG A 140 14.10 -14.99 29.56
C ARG A 140 13.07 -13.99 29.01
N LYS A 141 12.00 -13.74 29.77
CA LYS A 141 10.75 -12.97 29.49
C LYS A 141 10.89 -11.54 28.93
N VAL A 142 11.99 -11.15 28.29
CA VAL A 142 12.11 -9.86 27.60
C VAL A 142 11.58 -10.05 26.19
N GLU A 143 10.33 -9.61 25.97
CA GLU A 143 9.73 -9.55 24.64
C GLU A 143 10.51 -8.54 23.80
N ARG A 144 11.23 -9.02 22.78
CA ARG A 144 11.89 -8.14 21.81
C ARG A 144 10.91 -7.87 20.68
N VAL A 145 10.43 -6.62 20.63
CA VAL A 145 9.48 -6.12 19.63
C VAL A 145 10.27 -5.56 18.45
N GLU A 146 10.27 -6.27 17.32
CA GLU A 146 10.99 -5.83 16.12
C GLU A 146 10.02 -5.61 14.95
N PRO A 147 10.00 -4.42 14.34
CA PRO A 147 9.26 -4.18 13.10
C PRO A 147 10.03 -4.83 11.94
N VAL A 148 9.89 -6.14 11.80
CA VAL A 148 10.58 -6.94 10.77
C VAL A 148 9.96 -6.78 9.39
N GLY A 149 8.69 -6.35 9.34
CA GLY A 149 7.91 -6.30 8.12
C GLY A 149 7.50 -7.69 7.64
N THR A 150 6.51 -7.74 6.74
CA THR A 150 6.12 -8.98 6.05
C THR A 150 5.52 -8.66 4.69
N CYS A 151 5.50 -9.64 3.79
CA CYS A 151 4.85 -9.56 2.48
C CYS A 151 4.04 -10.82 2.23
N PHE A 152 2.99 -10.68 1.44
CA PHE A 152 2.09 -11.74 1.00
C PHE A 152 2.09 -11.81 -0.53
#